data_AF-A0A6N4QKV6-F1
#
_entry.id   AF-A0A6N4QKV6-F1
#
_cell.length_a   1.000
_cell.length_b   1.000
_cell.length_c   1.000
_cell.angle_alpha   90.00
_cell.angle_beta   90.00
_cell.angle_gamma   90.00
#
_symmetry.space_group_name_H-M   'P 1'
#
loop_
_entity.id
_entity.type
_entity.pdbx_description
1 polymer ?
#
loop_
_entity_poly.entity_id
_entity_poly.type
_entity_poly.pdbx_seq_one_letter_code
_entity_poly.pdbx_strand_id
1 'polypeptide(L)'
;MNENHTILNLPQDLIDDLSTGRRISTGQGWFDLASIGEVHYNSVKIGPFKTEERGQYYTNSVGLIQDSEEYGEDPEILVWLPRLSLYGTWDSSHDELHIFPNCTWTDMKSDLVPFIEAQWGNYEGDQKIEFLTLESADDPASAFDFIPYGLDKTVDELPDEKLSEFLVQYETSILRHRHVSTLDNAYFALAKVYFRLGTKHPGQEKIWREKCVQILNYYPENRFHFEREGAEICVWASAETGLQIFRNLLDKDQRQPEYAGGASLLSAFLIHFPDQWESILEISKIPNYTGGVFRSIETAKRWALTVVNDELAAKLKQNKNAMESVSDLVDKIGEIILSAPSGTYSEEQVHAIRHKKVIDRLAKGWEHLKKKEYAQTEGLLRSVFSDYAEDAEALFLDARLHWLKTGSPEEGVKRAEKNLLTAAQGDLAGRGRLHNLIGCALDEMGKLEESIPSFQKAAELCPQESMYTANLAEIHWKLGDRRQAARYAKKAKSMGDRSPIVEEICQVTRTNPKQS
;
A
#
# COMPACT_ATOMS: atom_id res chain seq x y z
N MET A 1 -32.24 22.59 13.68
CA MET A 1 -32.88 23.02 12.42
C MET A 1 -32.31 24.38 12.05
N ASN A 2 -31.91 24.54 10.79
CA ASN A 2 -31.39 25.75 10.13
C ASN A 2 -29.87 25.90 9.99
N GLU A 3 -29.23 25.00 9.23
CA GLU A 3 -28.07 25.32 8.35
C GLU A 3 -28.12 24.55 7.02
N ASN A 4 -29.32 24.14 6.57
CA ASN A 4 -29.53 23.55 5.23
C ASN A 4 -29.89 24.60 4.15
N HIS A 5 -29.64 25.89 4.41
CA HIS A 5 -29.91 26.97 3.46
C HIS A 5 -28.57 27.47 2.88
N THR A 6 -28.17 26.98 1.70
CA THR A 6 -27.35 27.67 0.64
C THR A 6 -26.65 26.74 -0.37
N ILE A 7 -27.11 25.50 -0.56
CA ILE A 7 -26.88 24.77 -1.82
C ILE A 7 -27.95 25.17 -2.89
N LEU A 8 -28.98 25.94 -2.49
CA LEU A 8 -30.23 26.14 -3.23
C LEU A 8 -30.37 27.48 -3.99
N ASN A 9 -29.32 28.30 -4.12
CA ASN A 9 -29.41 29.57 -4.87
C ASN A 9 -29.08 29.38 -6.35
N LEU A 10 -29.79 28.50 -7.04
CA LEU A 10 -29.79 28.50 -8.51
C LEU A 10 -30.67 29.67 -8.99
N PRO A 11 -30.23 30.46 -9.99
CA PRO A 11 -31.07 31.50 -10.58
C PRO A 11 -32.37 30.89 -11.13
N GLN A 12 -33.50 31.56 -10.93
CA GLN A 12 -34.81 31.01 -11.32
C GLN A 12 -34.90 30.78 -12.83
N ASP A 13 -34.30 31.66 -13.62
CA ASP A 13 -34.26 31.55 -15.08
C ASP A 13 -33.42 30.35 -15.56
N LEU A 14 -32.39 29.94 -14.80
CA LEU A 14 -31.68 28.67 -15.00
C LEU A 14 -32.58 27.47 -14.69
N ILE A 15 -33.23 27.47 -13.52
CA ILE A 15 -34.10 26.36 -13.09
C ILE A 15 -35.21 26.10 -14.12
N ASP A 16 -35.83 27.17 -14.62
CA ASP A 16 -36.93 27.08 -15.58
C ASP A 16 -36.48 26.43 -16.91
N ASP A 17 -35.25 26.72 -17.36
CA ASP A 17 -34.69 26.20 -18.62
C ASP A 17 -34.13 24.78 -18.48
N LEU A 18 -33.46 24.45 -17.37
CA LEU A 18 -32.89 23.10 -17.11
C LEU A 18 -33.95 22.02 -16.83
N SER A 19 -35.23 22.34 -16.97
CA SER A 19 -36.32 21.34 -16.94
C SER A 19 -36.24 20.34 -18.10
N THR A 20 -35.53 20.68 -19.18
CA THR A 20 -35.23 19.79 -20.31
C THR A 20 -33.74 19.89 -20.66
N GLY A 21 -32.99 18.79 -20.49
CA GLY A 21 -31.60 18.71 -20.96
C GLY A 21 -31.51 18.84 -22.49
N ARG A 22 -30.39 19.33 -23.00
CA ARG A 22 -30.15 19.48 -24.45
C ARG A 22 -28.68 19.37 -24.81
N ARG A 23 -28.42 18.88 -26.01
CA ARG A 23 -27.07 18.80 -26.58
C ARG A 23 -26.67 20.12 -27.24
N ILE A 24 -25.46 20.56 -26.97
CA ILE A 24 -24.80 21.73 -27.54
C ILE A 24 -23.65 21.23 -28.40
N SER A 25 -23.52 21.72 -29.62
CA SER A 25 -22.41 21.35 -30.52
C SER A 25 -21.49 22.54 -30.71
N THR A 26 -20.20 22.34 -30.47
CA THR A 26 -19.15 23.35 -30.58
C THR A 26 -18.04 22.89 -31.53
N GLY A 27 -17.00 23.69 -31.72
CA GLY A 27 -15.79 23.29 -32.45
C GLY A 27 -14.96 22.23 -31.72
N GLN A 28 -15.19 22.02 -30.42
CA GLN A 28 -14.52 21.04 -29.57
C GLN A 28 -15.33 19.75 -29.35
N GLY A 29 -16.40 19.54 -30.12
CA GLY A 29 -17.29 18.39 -30.01
C GLY A 29 -18.66 18.74 -29.41
N TRP A 30 -19.40 17.73 -28.96
CA TRP A 30 -20.69 17.94 -28.29
C TRP A 30 -20.60 17.94 -26.77
N PHE A 31 -21.48 18.72 -26.14
CA PHE A 31 -21.65 18.85 -24.69
C PHE A 31 -23.12 18.70 -24.34
N ASP A 32 -23.44 17.82 -23.41
CA ASP A 32 -24.81 17.65 -22.91
C ASP A 32 -25.03 18.53 -21.70
N LEU A 33 -25.99 19.45 -21.80
CA LEU A 33 -26.41 20.30 -20.69
C LEU A 33 -27.21 19.47 -19.69
N ALA A 34 -26.77 19.49 -18.42
CA ALA A 34 -27.40 18.75 -17.34
C ALA A 34 -28.85 19.20 -17.12
N SER A 35 -29.77 18.25 -16.87
CA SER A 35 -31.08 18.62 -16.33
C SER A 35 -30.96 19.05 -14.86
N ILE A 36 -32.00 19.70 -14.33
CA ILE A 36 -31.98 20.18 -12.94
C ILE A 36 -31.71 19.09 -11.89
N GLY A 37 -32.07 17.82 -12.19
CA GLY A 37 -31.79 16.68 -11.31
C GLY A 37 -30.38 16.11 -11.44
N GLU A 38 -29.63 16.57 -12.44
CA GLU A 38 -28.31 16.07 -12.84
C GLU A 38 -27.22 17.13 -12.67
N VAL A 39 -27.54 18.34 -12.21
CA VAL A 39 -26.51 19.36 -11.93
C VAL A 39 -25.56 18.89 -10.83
N HIS A 40 -24.26 19.14 -11.01
CA HIS A 40 -23.22 18.66 -10.10
C HIS A 40 -22.80 19.77 -9.14
N TYR A 41 -22.97 19.55 -7.84
CA TYR A 41 -22.48 20.49 -6.82
C TYR A 41 -21.05 20.13 -6.44
N ASN A 42 -20.12 21.05 -6.71
CA ASN A 42 -18.70 20.80 -6.50
C ASN A 42 -17.97 22.06 -6.05
N SER A 43 -16.66 22.09 -6.25
CA SER A 43 -15.80 23.24 -6.02
C SER A 43 -14.74 23.34 -7.11
N VAL A 44 -14.52 24.56 -7.60
CA VAL A 44 -13.44 24.85 -8.54
C VAL A 44 -12.19 25.27 -7.76
N LYS A 45 -11.05 24.79 -8.24
CA LYS A 45 -9.73 25.06 -7.69
C LYS A 45 -9.09 26.17 -8.51
N ILE A 46 -8.67 27.27 -7.88
CA ILE A 46 -8.24 28.50 -8.56
C ILE A 46 -6.92 29.03 -8.03
N GLY A 47 -6.05 29.46 -8.94
CA GLY A 47 -4.75 30.06 -8.62
C GLY A 47 -3.62 29.03 -8.47
N PRO A 48 -2.61 29.28 -7.61
CA PRO A 48 -2.42 30.48 -6.80
C PRO A 48 -2.26 31.73 -7.66
N PHE A 49 -2.63 32.90 -7.13
CA PHE A 49 -2.52 34.16 -7.89
C PHE A 49 -1.12 34.74 -7.81
N LYS A 50 -0.36 34.39 -6.77
CA LYS A 50 1.02 34.84 -6.55
C LYS A 50 1.96 33.67 -6.34
N THR A 51 3.19 33.80 -6.84
CA THR A 51 4.21 32.74 -6.75
C THR A 51 4.64 32.39 -5.33
N GLU A 52 4.42 33.29 -4.36
CA GLU A 52 4.78 33.06 -2.95
C GLU A 52 3.69 32.33 -2.16
N GLU A 53 2.47 32.23 -2.71
CA GLU A 53 1.34 31.60 -2.03
C GLU A 53 1.54 30.09 -1.94
N ARG A 54 1.57 29.57 -0.70
CA ARG A 54 1.73 28.15 -0.41
C ARG A 54 0.39 27.48 -0.13
N GLY A 55 -0.52 27.61 -1.08
CA GLY A 55 -1.86 27.05 -1.00
C GLY A 55 -2.63 27.33 -2.28
N GLN A 56 -3.93 27.09 -2.21
CA GLN A 56 -4.82 27.21 -3.34
C GLN A 56 -6.15 27.82 -2.90
N TYR A 57 -6.79 28.57 -3.79
CA TYR A 57 -8.13 29.08 -3.55
C TYR A 57 -9.18 28.10 -4.07
N TYR A 58 -10.30 28.05 -3.36
CA TYR A 58 -11.46 27.27 -3.76
C TYR A 58 -12.72 28.11 -3.66
N THR A 59 -13.67 27.87 -4.56
CA THR A 59 -15.04 28.36 -4.42
C THR A 59 -16.03 27.28 -4.84
N ASN A 60 -17.24 27.34 -4.30
CA ASN A 60 -18.28 26.38 -4.65
C ASN A 60 -18.78 26.65 -6.07
N SER A 61 -19.05 25.57 -6.80
CA SER A 61 -19.59 25.61 -8.15
C SER A 61 -20.82 24.70 -8.26
N VAL A 62 -21.69 25.03 -9.19
CA VAL A 62 -22.70 24.12 -9.73
C VAL A 62 -22.34 23.92 -11.19
N GLY A 63 -21.84 22.74 -11.52
CA GLY A 63 -21.54 22.33 -12.88
C GLY A 63 -22.82 22.06 -13.66
N LEU A 64 -22.86 22.60 -14.88
CA LEU A 64 -24.03 22.62 -15.75
C LEU A 64 -23.88 21.68 -16.95
N ILE A 65 -22.70 21.08 -17.16
CA ILE A 65 -22.48 20.04 -18.16
C ILE A 65 -22.62 18.68 -17.49
N GLN A 66 -23.29 17.73 -18.16
CA GLN A 66 -23.42 16.36 -17.69
C GLN A 66 -22.33 15.45 -18.27
N ASP A 67 -22.14 15.54 -19.59
CA ASP A 67 -21.21 14.71 -20.33
C ASP A 67 -20.74 15.46 -21.59
N SER A 68 -19.61 15.03 -22.13
CA SER A 68 -19.02 15.64 -23.31
C SER A 68 -18.24 14.62 -24.15
N GLU A 69 -18.13 14.89 -25.46
CA GLU A 69 -17.51 13.98 -26.42
C GLU A 69 -16.05 13.67 -26.10
N GLU A 70 -15.26 14.69 -25.81
CA GLU A 70 -13.80 14.60 -25.67
C GLU A 70 -13.35 14.54 -24.19
N TYR A 71 -14.15 15.07 -23.26
CA TYR A 71 -13.75 15.23 -21.84
C TYR A 71 -14.54 14.34 -20.87
N GLY A 72 -15.62 13.69 -21.32
CA GLY A 72 -16.50 12.89 -20.47
C GLY A 72 -17.26 13.74 -19.44
N GLU A 73 -17.43 13.20 -18.23
CA GLU A 73 -18.04 13.87 -17.08
C GLU A 73 -17.13 14.98 -16.52
N ASP A 74 -17.09 16.12 -17.20
CA ASP A 74 -16.44 17.35 -16.74
C ASP A 74 -17.48 18.46 -16.54
N PRO A 75 -18.20 18.45 -15.41
CA PRO A 75 -19.35 19.31 -15.23
C PRO A 75 -18.98 20.79 -15.05
N GLU A 76 -17.73 21.08 -14.70
CA GLU A 76 -17.23 22.43 -14.46
C GLU A 76 -16.85 23.22 -15.72
N ILE A 77 -16.99 22.62 -16.90
CA ILE A 77 -16.86 23.29 -18.21
C ILE A 77 -17.79 24.50 -18.33
N LEU A 78 -18.97 24.45 -17.71
CA LEU A 78 -19.85 25.60 -17.55
C LEU A 78 -20.43 25.56 -16.13
N VAL A 79 -20.24 26.64 -15.38
CA VAL A 79 -20.58 26.69 -13.96
C VAL A 79 -21.45 27.87 -13.58
N TRP A 80 -22.32 27.66 -12.60
CA TRP A 80 -22.84 28.71 -11.74
C TRP A 80 -22.01 28.78 -10.45
N LEU A 81 -21.63 29.98 -10.03
CA LEU A 81 -20.78 30.23 -8.87
C LEU A 81 -21.60 30.94 -7.78
N PRO A 82 -22.22 30.21 -6.82
CA PRO A 82 -23.23 30.78 -5.93
C PRO A 82 -22.72 31.93 -5.05
N ARG A 83 -21.44 31.88 -4.65
CA ARG A 83 -20.84 32.92 -3.78
C ARG A 83 -20.45 34.18 -4.53
N LEU A 84 -20.23 34.07 -5.84
CA LEU A 84 -19.99 35.21 -6.74
C LEU A 84 -21.30 35.72 -7.36
N SER A 85 -22.34 34.87 -7.39
CA SER A 85 -23.57 35.12 -8.13
C SER A 85 -23.31 35.39 -9.63
N LEU A 86 -22.39 34.63 -10.21
CA LEU A 86 -21.97 34.74 -11.61
C LEU A 86 -21.91 33.37 -12.28
N TYR A 87 -22.03 33.37 -13.61
CA TYR A 87 -21.67 32.22 -14.43
C TYR A 87 -20.19 32.29 -14.83
N GLY A 88 -19.62 31.14 -15.15
CA GLY A 88 -18.25 31.05 -15.62
C GLY A 88 -17.92 29.72 -16.28
N THR A 89 -16.67 29.56 -16.64
CA THR A 89 -16.06 28.31 -17.12
C THR A 89 -14.71 28.12 -16.44
N TRP A 90 -14.35 26.88 -16.11
CA TRP A 90 -13.13 26.56 -15.37
C TRP A 90 -12.16 25.77 -16.25
N ASP A 91 -10.96 26.32 -16.45
CA ASP A 91 -9.85 25.62 -17.08
C ASP A 91 -9.11 24.81 -16.01
N SER A 92 -9.43 23.52 -15.94
CA SER A 92 -8.82 22.57 -15.00
C SER A 92 -7.33 22.30 -15.26
N SER A 93 -6.83 22.63 -16.46
CA SER A 93 -5.41 22.44 -16.84
C SER A 93 -4.52 23.54 -16.29
N HIS A 94 -5.05 24.76 -16.17
CA HIS A 94 -4.33 25.93 -15.67
C HIS A 94 -4.82 26.43 -14.30
N ASP A 95 -5.85 25.78 -13.72
CA ASP A 95 -6.51 26.23 -12.50
C ASP A 95 -7.05 27.67 -12.61
N GLU A 96 -7.54 28.03 -13.80
CA GLU A 96 -8.06 29.36 -14.13
C GLU A 96 -9.59 29.35 -14.14
N LEU A 97 -10.20 30.40 -13.55
CA LEU A 97 -11.63 30.61 -13.61
C LEU A 97 -11.94 31.83 -14.46
N HIS A 98 -12.67 31.63 -15.55
CA HIS A 98 -13.19 32.70 -16.38
C HIS A 98 -14.64 32.99 -15.98
N ILE A 99 -14.93 34.23 -15.57
CA ILE A 99 -16.26 34.66 -15.16
C ILE A 99 -16.92 35.50 -16.26
N PHE A 100 -18.25 35.42 -16.33
CA PHE A 100 -19.07 36.17 -17.29
C PHE A 100 -19.79 37.33 -16.57
N PRO A 101 -19.15 38.51 -16.43
CA PRO A 101 -19.76 39.63 -15.76
C PRO A 101 -21.01 40.11 -16.52
N ASN A 102 -22.01 40.60 -15.78
CA ASN A 102 -23.24 41.18 -16.33
C ASN A 102 -24.10 40.24 -17.21
N CYS A 103 -23.88 38.92 -17.16
CA CYS A 103 -24.68 37.93 -17.90
C CYS A 103 -25.66 37.20 -16.97
N THR A 104 -26.92 37.08 -17.40
CA THR A 104 -27.91 36.18 -16.79
C THR A 104 -28.06 34.89 -17.61
N TRP A 105 -28.70 33.85 -17.05
CA TRP A 105 -28.98 32.65 -17.84
C TRP A 105 -29.85 32.97 -19.05
N THR A 106 -30.81 33.89 -18.89
CA THR A 106 -31.68 34.35 -19.98
C THR A 106 -30.89 34.93 -21.15
N ASP A 107 -29.78 35.63 -20.88
CA ASP A 107 -28.90 36.17 -21.92
C ASP A 107 -28.12 35.05 -22.63
N MET A 108 -27.66 34.06 -21.85
CA MET A 108 -26.78 32.98 -22.32
C MET A 108 -27.53 31.86 -23.07
N LYS A 109 -28.73 31.49 -22.62
CA LYS A 109 -29.38 30.21 -23.00
C LYS A 109 -29.74 30.07 -24.48
N SER A 110 -29.75 31.16 -25.24
CA SER A 110 -30.03 31.09 -26.68
C SER A 110 -28.84 30.59 -27.49
N ASP A 111 -27.61 30.80 -26.99
CA ASP A 111 -26.36 30.32 -27.57
C ASP A 111 -25.29 30.16 -26.49
N LEU A 112 -25.04 28.91 -26.08
CA LEU A 112 -24.08 28.58 -25.03
C LEU A 112 -22.66 28.32 -25.57
N VAL A 113 -22.48 28.25 -26.90
CA VAL A 113 -21.19 27.91 -27.52
C VAL A 113 -20.07 28.88 -27.11
N PRO A 114 -20.26 30.22 -27.16
CA PRO A 114 -19.18 31.14 -26.81
C PRO A 114 -18.72 31.01 -25.35
N PHE A 115 -19.64 30.66 -24.44
CA PHE A 115 -19.38 30.53 -23.01
C PHE A 115 -18.63 29.23 -22.68
N ILE A 116 -18.99 28.13 -23.35
CA ILE A 116 -18.28 26.85 -23.21
C ILE A 116 -16.86 26.98 -23.79
N GLU A 117 -16.71 27.62 -24.95
CA GLU A 117 -15.41 27.72 -25.62
C GLU A 117 -14.45 28.74 -25.00
N ALA A 118 -14.91 29.58 -24.08
CA ALA A 118 -14.10 30.62 -23.46
C ALA A 118 -12.89 30.09 -22.68
N GLN A 119 -12.98 28.88 -22.08
CA GLN A 119 -11.85 28.29 -21.35
C GLN A 119 -10.64 27.99 -22.22
N TRP A 120 -10.83 27.80 -23.54
CA TRP A 120 -9.72 27.56 -24.47
C TRP A 120 -9.22 28.85 -25.14
N GLY A 121 -9.70 30.01 -24.68
CA GLY A 121 -9.25 31.34 -25.12
C GLY A 121 -9.65 31.77 -26.54
N ASN A 122 -10.38 30.94 -27.30
CA ASN A 122 -10.43 31.05 -28.77
C ASN A 122 -11.84 30.96 -29.40
N TYR A 123 -12.88 31.59 -28.84
CA TYR A 123 -14.12 31.73 -29.62
C TYR A 123 -13.92 32.72 -30.79
N GLU A 124 -13.73 32.19 -32.00
CA GLU A 124 -13.52 32.97 -33.24
C GLU A 124 -14.82 33.32 -33.98
N GLY A 125 -15.99 33.01 -33.40
CA GLY A 125 -17.28 33.33 -34.01
C GLY A 125 -17.67 34.81 -33.94
N ASP A 126 -18.70 35.20 -34.70
CA ASP A 126 -19.14 36.60 -34.81
C ASP A 126 -19.69 37.18 -33.48
N GLN A 127 -20.11 36.32 -32.54
CA GLN A 127 -20.62 36.72 -31.22
C GLN A 127 -19.50 36.75 -30.17
N LYS A 128 -18.79 37.88 -30.08
CA LYS A 128 -17.82 38.08 -28.99
C LYS A 128 -18.55 38.23 -27.65
N ILE A 129 -18.21 37.37 -26.69
CA ILE A 129 -18.61 37.54 -25.29
C ILE A 129 -17.51 38.22 -24.49
N GLU A 130 -17.90 38.99 -23.49
CA GLU A 130 -16.97 39.55 -22.49
C GLU A 130 -16.81 38.53 -21.37
N PHE A 131 -15.58 38.13 -21.08
CA PHE A 131 -15.23 37.33 -19.92
C PHE A 131 -13.98 37.90 -19.25
N LEU A 132 -13.84 37.64 -17.95
CA LEU A 132 -12.68 38.03 -17.17
C LEU A 132 -12.05 36.79 -16.55
N THR A 133 -10.76 36.58 -16.78
CA THR A 133 -9.99 35.61 -15.99
C THR A 133 -9.78 36.19 -14.61
N LEU A 134 -10.10 35.42 -13.56
CA LEU A 134 -9.90 35.86 -12.20
C LEU A 134 -8.40 35.95 -11.88
N GLU A 135 -7.91 37.14 -11.50
CA GLU A 135 -6.50 37.39 -11.16
C GLU A 135 -6.25 37.57 -9.65
N SER A 136 -7.31 37.66 -8.84
CA SER A 136 -7.22 37.72 -7.38
C SER A 136 -8.49 37.20 -6.70
N ALA A 137 -8.39 36.91 -5.41
CA ALA A 137 -9.53 36.54 -4.56
C ALA A 137 -9.97 37.68 -3.63
N ASP A 138 -9.76 38.95 -4.00
CA ASP A 138 -10.04 40.08 -3.11
C ASP A 138 -11.49 40.60 -3.21
N ASP A 139 -12.16 40.42 -4.36
CA ASP A 139 -13.48 41.01 -4.63
C ASP A 139 -14.53 39.99 -5.12
N PRO A 140 -15.49 39.57 -4.27
CA PRO A 140 -15.45 39.69 -2.82
C PRO A 140 -14.59 38.59 -2.21
N ALA A 141 -13.71 38.93 -1.25
CA ALA A 141 -12.90 37.93 -0.54
C ALA A 141 -13.71 36.84 0.16
N SER A 142 -14.96 37.14 0.55
CA SER A 142 -15.90 36.16 1.10
C SER A 142 -16.38 35.12 0.09
N ALA A 143 -16.03 35.21 -1.20
CA ALA A 143 -16.37 34.22 -2.22
C ALA A 143 -15.34 33.09 -2.35
N PHE A 144 -14.17 33.21 -1.72
CA PHE A 144 -13.09 32.23 -1.83
C PHE A 144 -12.67 31.70 -0.47
N ASP A 145 -12.14 30.49 -0.45
CA ASP A 145 -11.50 29.87 0.70
C ASP A 145 -10.05 29.52 0.32
N PHE A 146 -9.08 30.11 1.02
CA PHE A 146 -7.67 29.76 0.83
C PHE A 146 -7.30 28.56 1.71
N ILE A 147 -6.81 27.49 1.08
CA ILE A 147 -6.40 26.27 1.77
C ILE A 147 -4.89 26.07 1.56
N PRO A 148 -4.07 26.17 2.63
CA PRO A 148 -2.63 25.94 2.54
C PRO A 148 -2.28 24.50 2.15
N TYR A 149 -1.15 24.34 1.47
CA TYR A 149 -0.55 23.01 1.24
C TYR A 149 0.11 22.47 2.51
N GLY A 150 0.10 21.15 2.69
CA GLY A 150 0.85 20.49 3.77
C GLY A 150 0.25 20.68 5.18
N LEU A 151 -1.07 20.87 5.28
CA LEU A 151 -1.75 20.98 6.57
C LEU A 151 -1.60 19.71 7.43
N ASP A 152 -1.53 18.53 6.80
CA ASP A 152 -1.29 17.24 7.45
C ASP A 152 0.03 17.24 8.25
N LYS A 153 1.11 17.79 7.67
CA LYS A 153 2.43 17.95 8.31
C LYS A 153 2.41 19.07 9.36
N THR A 154 1.67 20.13 9.07
CA THR A 154 1.49 21.25 10.01
C THR A 154 0.87 20.73 11.31
N VAL A 155 -0.11 19.83 11.23
CA VAL A 155 -0.75 19.21 12.39
C VAL A 155 0.22 18.31 13.17
N ASP A 156 1.15 17.61 12.52
CA ASP A 156 2.13 16.75 13.21
C ASP A 156 3.02 17.53 14.18
N GLU A 157 3.40 18.75 13.82
CA GLU A 157 4.23 19.64 14.63
C GLU A 157 3.42 20.47 15.63
N LEU A 158 2.09 20.48 15.49
CA LEU A 158 1.21 21.34 16.28
C LEU A 158 1.02 20.79 17.70
N PRO A 159 1.25 21.59 18.76
CA PRO A 159 0.95 21.17 20.13
C PRO A 159 -0.57 21.07 20.36
N ASP A 160 -0.99 20.18 21.26
CA ASP A 160 -2.41 19.85 21.42
C ASP A 160 -3.26 21.05 21.87
N GLU A 161 -2.68 22.01 22.60
CA GLU A 161 -3.37 23.22 23.06
C GLU A 161 -3.78 24.15 21.89
N LYS A 162 -3.17 23.97 20.71
CA LYS A 162 -3.42 24.77 19.50
C LYS A 162 -4.39 24.11 18.52
N LEU A 163 -4.84 22.89 18.79
CA LEU A 163 -5.75 22.16 17.90
C LEU A 163 -7.10 22.86 17.71
N SER A 164 -7.64 23.48 18.77
CA SER A 164 -8.89 24.24 18.67
C SER A 164 -8.75 25.49 17.81
N GLU A 165 -7.60 26.18 17.88
CA GLU A 165 -7.30 27.33 17.02
C GLU A 165 -7.20 26.91 15.55
N PHE A 166 -6.59 25.76 15.28
CA PHE A 166 -6.53 25.18 13.94
C PHE A 166 -7.93 24.93 13.35
N LEU A 167 -8.85 24.35 14.14
CA LEU A 167 -10.22 24.12 13.68
C LEU A 167 -10.95 25.44 13.41
N VAL A 168 -10.83 26.43 14.30
CA VAL A 168 -11.42 27.76 14.07
C VAL A 168 -10.91 28.39 12.76
N GLN A 169 -9.64 28.15 12.42
CA GLN A 169 -9.02 28.72 11.22
C GLN A 169 -9.41 27.99 9.93
N TYR A 170 -9.49 26.65 9.93
CA TYR A 170 -9.54 25.86 8.69
C TYR A 170 -10.74 24.91 8.55
N GLU A 171 -11.43 24.56 9.64
CA GLU A 171 -12.48 23.52 9.58
C GLU A 171 -13.61 23.92 8.64
N THR A 172 -14.12 25.15 8.76
CA THR A 172 -15.27 25.60 7.96
C THR A 172 -14.92 25.74 6.48
N SER A 173 -13.73 26.26 6.15
CA SER A 173 -13.29 26.43 4.76
C SER A 173 -13.10 25.08 4.07
N ILE A 174 -12.43 24.13 4.71
CA ILE A 174 -12.22 22.78 4.15
C ILE A 174 -13.57 22.04 4.02
N LEU A 175 -14.45 22.09 5.04
CA LEU A 175 -15.74 21.39 5.01
C LEU A 175 -16.74 21.94 3.98
N ARG A 176 -16.49 23.15 3.47
CA ARG A 176 -17.26 23.76 2.38
C ARG A 176 -16.96 23.10 1.03
N HIS A 177 -15.79 22.44 0.90
CA HIS A 177 -15.30 21.81 -0.31
C HIS A 177 -15.17 20.30 -0.10
N ARG A 178 -16.26 19.55 -0.27
CA ARG A 178 -16.34 18.10 -0.02
C ARG A 178 -16.08 17.32 -1.30
N HIS A 179 -15.51 16.11 -1.17
CA HIS A 179 -15.21 15.22 -2.31
C HIS A 179 -14.24 15.81 -3.35
N VAL A 180 -13.46 16.82 -2.98
CA VAL A 180 -12.44 17.43 -3.84
C VAL A 180 -11.14 16.63 -3.69
N SER A 181 -10.74 15.95 -4.77
CA SER A 181 -9.62 15.01 -4.72
C SER A 181 -8.28 15.66 -4.34
N THR A 182 -8.08 16.94 -4.66
CA THR A 182 -6.86 17.71 -4.33
C THR A 182 -6.78 18.16 -2.87
N LEU A 183 -7.84 17.94 -2.08
CA LEU A 183 -7.94 18.30 -0.66
C LEU A 183 -7.69 17.13 0.28
N ASP A 184 -7.22 15.99 -0.22
CA ASP A 184 -6.87 14.80 0.56
C ASP A 184 -6.03 15.10 1.82
N ASN A 185 -4.94 15.86 1.69
CA ASN A 185 -4.08 16.24 2.81
C ASN A 185 -4.80 17.15 3.82
N ALA A 186 -5.68 18.04 3.36
CA ALA A 186 -6.47 18.92 4.22
C ALA A 186 -7.54 18.12 4.99
N TYR A 187 -8.19 17.16 4.33
CA TYR A 187 -9.09 16.22 4.98
C TYR A 187 -8.33 15.39 6.02
N PHE A 188 -7.16 14.87 5.69
CA PHE A 188 -6.37 14.09 6.63
C PHE A 188 -5.92 14.93 7.84
N ALA A 189 -5.56 16.20 7.63
CA ALA A 189 -5.24 17.14 8.71
C ALA A 189 -6.42 17.29 9.69
N LEU A 190 -7.65 17.47 9.19
CA LEU A 190 -8.85 17.50 10.04
C LEU A 190 -9.05 16.19 10.79
N ALA A 191 -8.89 15.04 10.12
CA ALA A 191 -9.01 13.72 10.77
C ALA A 191 -7.98 13.54 11.91
N LYS A 192 -6.73 13.96 11.72
CA LYS A 192 -5.68 13.99 12.75
C LYS A 192 -6.11 14.84 13.95
N VAL A 193 -6.61 16.06 13.70
CA VAL A 193 -7.04 16.99 14.75
C VAL A 193 -8.21 16.42 15.54
N TYR A 194 -9.23 15.86 14.86
CA TYR A 194 -10.38 15.23 15.52
C TYR A 194 -9.98 14.04 16.37
N PHE A 195 -9.08 13.19 15.88
CA PHE A 195 -8.54 12.07 16.64
C PHE A 195 -7.83 12.52 17.91
N ARG A 196 -6.92 13.51 17.80
CA ARG A 196 -6.17 14.04 18.95
C ARG A 196 -7.07 14.72 19.98
N LEU A 197 -8.07 15.50 19.55
CA LEU A 197 -9.04 16.12 20.46
C LEU A 197 -9.95 15.07 21.12
N GLY A 198 -10.43 14.09 20.35
CA GLY A 198 -11.32 13.05 20.86
C GLY A 198 -10.67 12.13 21.88
N THR A 199 -9.40 11.76 21.67
CA THR A 199 -8.62 10.94 22.62
C THR A 199 -8.29 11.68 23.92
N LYS A 200 -8.15 13.02 23.89
CA LYS A 200 -7.92 13.84 25.09
C LYS A 200 -9.18 14.23 25.85
N HIS A 201 -10.33 14.25 25.20
CA HIS A 201 -11.60 14.68 25.79
C HIS A 201 -12.69 13.61 25.67
N PRO A 202 -12.64 12.53 26.49
CA PRO A 202 -13.55 11.39 26.37
C PRO A 202 -15.05 11.76 26.44
N GLY A 203 -15.41 12.82 27.17
CA GLY A 203 -16.79 13.29 27.26
C GLY A 203 -17.40 13.80 25.94
N GLN A 204 -16.57 14.05 24.93
CA GLN A 204 -16.98 14.48 23.58
C GLN A 204 -16.52 13.52 22.48
N GLU A 205 -15.94 12.37 22.85
CA GLU A 205 -15.33 11.42 21.92
C GLU A 205 -16.27 11.03 20.78
N LYS A 206 -17.55 10.78 21.09
CA LYS A 206 -18.56 10.41 20.09
C LYS A 206 -18.69 11.46 18.97
N ILE A 207 -18.69 12.74 19.32
CA ILE A 207 -18.82 13.85 18.36
C ILE A 207 -17.60 13.89 17.43
N TRP A 208 -16.40 13.71 18.00
CA TRP A 208 -15.16 13.70 17.23
C TRP A 208 -15.03 12.48 16.31
N ARG A 209 -15.47 11.31 16.76
CA ARG A 209 -15.55 10.10 15.92
C ARG A 209 -16.51 10.31 14.74
N GLU A 210 -17.69 10.86 14.99
CA GLU A 210 -18.68 11.16 13.94
C GLU A 210 -18.11 12.14 12.88
N LYS A 211 -17.47 13.22 13.33
CA LYS A 211 -16.77 14.16 12.42
C LYS A 211 -15.64 13.49 11.64
N CYS A 212 -14.88 12.60 12.28
CA CYS A 212 -13.78 11.88 11.64
C CYS A 212 -14.30 10.93 10.55
N VAL A 213 -15.34 10.14 10.83
CA VAL A 213 -15.99 9.28 9.83
C VAL A 213 -16.50 10.12 8.65
N GLN A 214 -17.13 11.27 8.91
CA GLN A 214 -17.60 12.17 7.86
C GLN A 214 -16.47 12.63 6.93
N ILE A 215 -15.34 13.05 7.48
CA ILE A 215 -14.16 13.45 6.71
C ILE A 215 -13.57 12.29 5.90
N LEU A 216 -13.47 11.10 6.49
CA LEU A 216 -12.92 9.92 5.82
C LEU A 216 -13.80 9.47 4.65
N ASN A 217 -15.10 9.77 4.67
CA ASN A 217 -16.02 9.52 3.57
C ASN A 217 -15.90 10.51 2.40
N TYR A 218 -15.11 11.58 2.52
CA TYR A 218 -14.86 12.51 1.42
C TYR A 218 -13.82 11.99 0.43
N TYR A 219 -13.03 10.99 0.81
CA TYR A 219 -12.08 10.37 -0.10
C TYR A 219 -12.85 9.58 -1.17
N PRO A 220 -12.51 9.75 -2.46
CA PRO A 220 -13.09 8.91 -3.49
C PRO A 220 -12.74 7.43 -3.24
N GLU A 221 -13.56 6.54 -3.78
CA GLU A 221 -13.37 5.10 -3.64
C GLU A 221 -11.95 4.69 -4.08
N ASN A 222 -11.27 3.89 -3.26
CA ASN A 222 -9.89 3.44 -3.49
C ASN A 222 -8.82 4.55 -3.60
N ARG A 223 -9.10 5.80 -3.21
CA ARG A 223 -8.13 6.93 -3.27
C ARG A 223 -7.52 7.33 -1.93
N PHE A 224 -7.98 6.75 -0.82
CA PHE A 224 -7.31 6.91 0.47
C PHE A 224 -5.89 6.32 0.39
N HIS A 225 -4.85 7.05 0.76
CA HIS A 225 -3.45 6.62 0.63
C HIS A 225 -2.65 6.79 1.94
N PHE A 226 -3.35 7.05 3.05
CA PHE A 226 -2.79 7.14 4.39
C PHE A 226 -3.04 5.86 5.20
N GLU A 227 -3.13 4.68 4.57
CA GLU A 227 -3.50 3.43 5.26
C GLU A 227 -2.57 3.10 6.42
N ARG A 228 -1.28 3.41 6.29
CA ARG A 228 -0.29 3.18 7.34
C ARG A 228 -0.29 4.27 8.41
N GLU A 229 -0.19 5.53 8.00
CA GLU A 229 -0.08 6.68 8.91
C GLU A 229 -1.40 6.97 9.63
N GLY A 230 -2.51 6.84 8.91
CA GLY A 230 -3.87 7.05 9.41
C GLY A 230 -4.52 5.81 10.00
N ALA A 231 -3.81 4.69 10.14
CA ALA A 231 -4.39 3.43 10.59
C ALA A 231 -5.17 3.57 11.91
N GLU A 232 -4.52 4.14 12.93
CA GLU A 232 -5.14 4.33 14.24
C GLU A 232 -6.33 5.30 14.18
N ILE A 233 -6.21 6.38 13.40
CA ILE A 233 -7.27 7.39 13.20
C ILE A 233 -8.51 6.75 12.56
N CYS A 234 -8.32 6.02 11.47
CA CYS A 234 -9.40 5.42 10.69
C CYS A 234 -10.18 4.41 11.51
N VAL A 235 -9.45 3.58 12.26
CA VAL A 235 -10.07 2.55 13.09
C VAL A 235 -10.71 3.18 14.31
N TRP A 236 -10.02 4.07 15.03
CA TRP A 236 -10.61 4.79 16.17
C TRP A 236 -11.91 5.50 15.78
N ALA A 237 -11.99 6.09 14.59
CA ALA A 237 -13.22 6.72 14.09
C ALA A 237 -14.39 5.72 14.06
N SER A 238 -14.20 4.55 13.45
CA SER A 238 -15.15 3.45 13.47
C SER A 238 -14.49 2.12 13.06
N ALA A 239 -14.94 1.03 13.68
CA ALA A 239 -14.58 -0.33 13.28
C ALA A 239 -14.90 -0.61 11.80
N GLU A 240 -16.06 -0.14 11.33
CA GLU A 240 -16.52 -0.33 9.95
C GLU A 240 -15.61 0.38 8.96
N THR A 241 -15.29 1.66 9.21
CA THR A 241 -14.38 2.46 8.37
C THR A 241 -13.00 1.82 8.30
N GLY A 242 -12.46 1.40 9.45
CA GLY A 242 -11.17 0.71 9.52
C GLY A 242 -11.12 -0.57 8.68
N LEU A 243 -12.14 -1.43 8.79
CA LEU A 243 -12.22 -2.67 8.01
C LEU A 243 -12.47 -2.40 6.52
N GLN A 244 -13.25 -1.39 6.17
CA GLN A 244 -13.48 -1.03 4.77
C GLN A 244 -12.19 -0.55 4.10
N ILE A 245 -11.42 0.31 4.75
CA ILE A 245 -10.12 0.76 4.26
C ILE A 245 -9.16 -0.43 4.12
N PHE A 246 -9.18 -1.36 5.06
CA PHE A 246 -8.38 -2.58 4.96
C PHE A 246 -8.79 -3.46 3.77
N ARG A 247 -10.09 -3.63 3.48
CA ARG A 247 -10.55 -4.35 2.28
C ARG A 247 -10.10 -3.66 1.00
N ASN A 248 -10.31 -2.35 0.90
CA ASN A 248 -9.85 -1.55 -0.24
C ASN A 248 -8.34 -1.70 -0.44
N LEU A 249 -7.54 -1.77 0.64
CA LEU A 249 -6.10 -2.01 0.56
C LEU A 249 -5.76 -3.40 0.00
N LEU A 250 -6.53 -4.43 0.36
CA LEU A 250 -6.35 -5.77 -0.19
C LEU A 250 -6.74 -5.86 -1.67
N ASP A 251 -7.74 -5.08 -2.09
CA ASP A 251 -8.18 -5.00 -3.49
C ASP A 251 -7.18 -4.25 -4.40
N LYS A 252 -6.35 -3.37 -3.84
CA LYS A 252 -5.41 -2.47 -4.57
C LYS A 252 -4.23 -3.15 -5.29
N ASP A 253 -4.28 -4.45 -5.60
CA ASP A 253 -3.17 -5.26 -6.17
C ASP A 253 -1.80 -4.97 -5.52
N GLN A 254 -1.80 -4.75 -4.21
CA GLN A 254 -0.56 -4.58 -3.46
C GLN A 254 0.01 -5.96 -3.18
N ARG A 255 1.18 -6.29 -3.76
CA ARG A 255 1.87 -7.56 -3.49
C ARG A 255 2.18 -7.74 -1.99
N GLN A 256 2.32 -6.65 -1.24
CA GLN A 256 2.69 -6.66 0.18
C GLN A 256 1.80 -5.71 1.01
N PRO A 257 0.50 -6.02 1.17
CA PRO A 257 -0.43 -5.15 1.91
C PRO A 257 0.01 -4.96 3.36
N GLU A 258 0.75 -5.92 3.94
CA GLU A 258 1.27 -5.84 5.30
C GLU A 258 2.15 -4.60 5.54
N TYR A 259 2.91 -4.15 4.54
CA TYR A 259 3.81 -2.99 4.66
C TYR A 259 3.16 -1.68 4.19
N ALA A 260 2.12 -1.76 3.36
CA ALA A 260 1.37 -0.62 2.86
C ALA A 260 0.38 -0.04 3.89
N GLY A 261 0.08 -0.77 4.97
CA GLY A 261 -0.80 -0.32 6.06
C GLY A 261 -1.62 -1.42 6.69
N GLY A 262 -1.68 -2.61 6.09
CA GLY A 262 -2.48 -3.72 6.58
C GLY A 262 -2.12 -4.15 8.00
N ALA A 263 -0.83 -4.26 8.30
CA ALA A 263 -0.40 -4.57 9.67
C ALA A 263 -0.79 -3.47 10.67
N SER A 264 -0.71 -2.20 10.29
CA SER A 264 -1.10 -1.07 11.13
C SER A 264 -2.62 -1.02 11.36
N LEU A 265 -3.43 -1.18 10.31
CA LEU A 265 -4.90 -1.20 10.40
C LEU A 265 -5.39 -2.32 11.32
N LEU A 266 -4.86 -3.54 11.15
CA LEU A 266 -5.25 -4.68 11.99
C LEU A 266 -4.74 -4.54 13.43
N SER A 267 -3.57 -3.94 13.64
CA SER A 267 -3.07 -3.61 14.99
C SER A 267 -4.03 -2.65 15.70
N ALA A 268 -4.40 -1.54 15.03
CA ALA A 268 -5.34 -0.57 15.57
C ALA A 268 -6.72 -1.18 15.84
N PHE A 269 -7.20 -2.06 14.96
CA PHE A 269 -8.47 -2.76 15.14
C PHE A 269 -8.51 -3.60 16.39
N LEU A 270 -7.47 -4.42 16.60
CA LEU A 270 -7.40 -5.28 17.78
C LEU A 270 -7.19 -4.49 19.08
N ILE A 271 -6.62 -3.29 19.01
CA ILE A 271 -6.48 -2.38 20.17
C ILE A 271 -7.81 -1.72 20.52
N HIS A 272 -8.51 -1.15 19.53
CA HIS A 272 -9.71 -0.33 19.75
C HIS A 272 -11.01 -1.13 19.82
N PHE A 273 -11.09 -2.28 19.14
CA PHE A 273 -12.26 -3.16 19.10
C PHE A 273 -11.87 -4.62 19.36
N PRO A 274 -11.26 -4.92 20.53
CA PRO A 274 -10.80 -6.28 20.85
C PRO A 274 -11.94 -7.31 20.80
N ASP A 275 -13.17 -6.91 21.15
CA ASP A 275 -14.34 -7.80 21.15
C ASP A 275 -14.93 -8.08 19.75
N GLN A 276 -14.35 -7.52 18.69
CA GLN A 276 -14.82 -7.67 17.31
C GLN A 276 -13.79 -8.35 16.40
N TRP A 277 -12.75 -8.98 16.98
CA TRP A 277 -11.63 -9.57 16.25
C TRP A 277 -12.08 -10.62 15.21
N GLU A 278 -13.23 -11.29 15.41
CA GLU A 278 -13.82 -12.23 14.46
C GLU A 278 -14.12 -11.57 13.09
N SER A 279 -14.31 -10.26 13.04
CA SER A 279 -14.52 -9.53 11.79
C SER A 279 -13.32 -9.65 10.85
N ILE A 280 -12.10 -9.72 11.40
CA ILE A 280 -10.87 -9.97 10.63
C ILE A 280 -10.87 -11.41 10.10
N LEU A 281 -11.32 -12.36 10.91
CA LEU A 281 -11.44 -13.76 10.52
C LEU A 281 -12.45 -13.92 9.37
N GLU A 282 -13.58 -13.21 9.39
CA GLU A 282 -14.54 -13.25 8.28
C GLU A 282 -13.93 -12.74 6.96
N ILE A 283 -13.13 -11.66 6.99
CA ILE A 283 -12.42 -11.18 5.79
C ILE A 283 -11.46 -12.26 5.27
N SER A 284 -10.76 -12.95 6.18
CA SER A 284 -9.79 -13.98 5.80
C SER A 284 -10.41 -15.22 5.14
N LYS A 285 -11.73 -15.44 5.25
CA LYS A 285 -12.41 -16.58 4.59
C LYS A 285 -12.57 -16.39 3.09
N ILE A 286 -12.38 -15.17 2.59
CA ILE A 286 -12.39 -14.87 1.15
C ILE A 286 -11.01 -15.28 0.60
N PRO A 287 -10.89 -16.27 -0.30
CA PRO A 287 -9.60 -16.83 -0.72
C PRO A 287 -8.60 -15.79 -1.24
N ASN A 288 -9.08 -14.77 -1.95
CA ASN A 288 -8.25 -13.67 -2.46
C ASN A 288 -7.63 -12.81 -1.35
N TYR A 289 -8.28 -12.76 -0.18
CA TYR A 289 -7.83 -11.95 0.95
C TYR A 289 -7.01 -12.74 1.96
N THR A 290 -7.25 -14.05 2.09
CA THR A 290 -6.66 -14.90 3.15
C THR A 290 -5.15 -14.68 3.30
N GLY A 291 -4.41 -14.71 2.19
CA GLY A 291 -2.96 -14.52 2.21
C GLY A 291 -2.52 -13.12 2.67
N GLY A 292 -3.23 -12.07 2.24
CA GLY A 292 -2.95 -10.69 2.65
C GLY A 292 -3.29 -10.42 4.12
N VAL A 293 -4.41 -10.96 4.60
CA VAL A 293 -4.80 -10.89 6.02
C VAL A 293 -3.77 -11.61 6.90
N PHE A 294 -3.40 -12.84 6.51
CA PHE A 294 -2.41 -13.63 7.25
C PHE A 294 -1.07 -12.89 7.38
N ARG A 295 -0.50 -12.42 6.26
CA ARG A 295 0.77 -11.67 6.27
C ARG A 295 0.69 -10.37 7.08
N SER A 296 -0.46 -9.70 7.07
CA SER A 296 -0.69 -8.46 7.83
C SER A 296 -0.72 -8.72 9.33
N ILE A 297 -1.46 -9.73 9.79
CA ILE A 297 -1.50 -10.13 11.21
C ILE A 297 -0.12 -10.61 11.70
N GLU A 298 0.58 -11.42 10.91
CA GLU A 298 1.93 -11.87 11.29
C GLU A 298 2.93 -10.73 11.36
N THR A 299 2.83 -9.78 10.44
CA THR A 299 3.68 -8.60 10.46
C THR A 299 3.36 -7.71 11.66
N ALA A 300 2.08 -7.53 12.00
CA ALA A 300 1.66 -6.85 13.23
C ALA A 300 2.25 -7.53 14.49
N LYS A 301 2.13 -8.86 14.61
CA LYS A 301 2.73 -9.65 15.69
C LYS A 301 4.24 -9.42 15.78
N ARG A 302 4.94 -9.52 14.66
CA ARG A 302 6.39 -9.33 14.58
C ARG A 302 6.78 -7.90 14.99
N TRP A 303 6.08 -6.89 14.49
CA TRP A 303 6.35 -5.49 14.85
C TRP A 303 6.18 -5.25 16.34
N ALA A 304 5.07 -5.71 16.94
CA ALA A 304 4.86 -5.61 18.38
C ALA A 304 5.99 -6.25 19.21
N LEU A 305 6.58 -7.34 18.73
CA LEU A 305 7.65 -8.04 19.44
C LEU A 305 9.04 -7.42 19.24
N THR A 306 9.31 -6.83 18.07
CA THR A 306 10.67 -6.51 17.62
C THR A 306 10.94 -5.02 17.33
N VAL A 307 9.91 -4.23 17.02
CA VAL A 307 10.07 -2.82 16.67
C VAL A 307 9.98 -1.97 17.93
N VAL A 308 11.01 -1.15 18.16
CA VAL A 308 11.14 -0.33 19.38
C VAL A 308 10.60 1.10 19.18
N ASN A 309 10.57 1.59 17.94
CA ASN A 309 10.25 2.99 17.61
C ASN A 309 8.92 3.16 16.86
N ASP A 310 7.95 2.28 17.10
CA ASP A 310 6.61 2.38 16.50
C ASP A 310 5.57 2.39 17.63
N GLU A 311 4.84 3.50 17.75
CA GLU A 311 3.91 3.74 18.86
C GLU A 311 2.76 2.72 18.85
N LEU A 312 2.20 2.43 17.67
CA LEU A 312 1.09 1.52 17.52
C LEU A 312 1.50 0.07 17.82
N ALA A 313 2.68 -0.35 17.37
CA ALA A 313 3.26 -1.64 17.73
C ALA A 313 3.52 -1.75 19.24
N ALA A 314 3.97 -0.66 19.88
CA ALA A 314 4.14 -0.61 21.33
C ALA A 314 2.80 -0.72 22.08
N LYS A 315 1.74 -0.03 21.62
CA LYS A 315 0.38 -0.17 22.15
C LYS A 315 -0.13 -1.60 22.01
N LEU A 316 0.06 -2.22 20.84
CA LEU A 316 -0.33 -3.61 20.59
C LEU A 316 0.38 -4.55 21.56
N LYS A 317 1.70 -4.42 21.71
CA LYS A 317 2.50 -5.23 22.65
C LYS A 317 2.02 -5.13 24.10
N GLN A 318 1.60 -3.95 24.53
CA GLN A 318 1.12 -3.70 25.90
C GLN A 318 -0.29 -4.25 26.15
N ASN A 319 -1.11 -4.37 25.10
CA ASN A 319 -2.46 -4.91 25.18
C ASN A 319 -2.46 -6.44 25.09
N LYS A 320 -2.56 -7.11 26.24
CA LYS A 320 -2.52 -8.59 26.33
C LYS A 320 -3.65 -9.26 25.54
N ASN A 321 -4.89 -8.77 25.68
CA ASN A 321 -6.04 -9.34 24.99
C ASN A 321 -5.90 -9.22 23.46
N ALA A 322 -5.36 -8.09 22.98
CA ALA A 322 -5.08 -7.91 21.57
C ALA A 322 -3.98 -8.87 21.09
N MET A 323 -2.90 -9.08 21.86
CA MET A 323 -1.84 -10.04 21.53
C MET A 323 -2.31 -11.51 21.54
N GLU A 324 -3.24 -11.85 22.44
CA GLU A 324 -3.95 -13.13 22.43
C GLU A 324 -4.76 -13.28 21.15
N SER A 325 -5.59 -12.27 20.82
CA SER A 325 -6.38 -12.24 19.58
C SER A 325 -5.52 -12.33 18.32
N VAL A 326 -4.36 -11.67 18.28
CA VAL A 326 -3.37 -11.79 17.19
C VAL A 326 -2.92 -13.25 17.04
N SER A 327 -2.62 -13.93 18.15
CA SER A 327 -2.16 -15.32 18.11
C SER A 327 -3.27 -16.27 17.66
N ASP A 328 -4.49 -16.09 18.17
CA ASP A 328 -5.67 -16.85 17.75
C ASP A 328 -5.98 -16.65 16.27
N LEU A 329 -5.85 -15.41 15.76
CA LEU A 329 -6.02 -15.12 14.34
C LEU A 329 -4.97 -15.81 13.47
N VAL A 330 -3.69 -15.78 13.85
CA VAL A 330 -2.63 -16.50 13.12
C VAL A 330 -2.97 -17.98 13.04
N ASP A 331 -3.35 -18.59 14.16
CA ASP A 331 -3.64 -20.02 14.21
C ASP A 331 -4.88 -20.37 13.38
N LYS A 332 -5.99 -19.63 13.55
CA LYS A 332 -7.24 -19.89 12.84
C LYS A 332 -7.12 -19.66 11.33
N ILE A 333 -6.45 -18.59 10.91
CA ILE A 333 -6.22 -18.33 9.48
C ILE A 333 -5.25 -19.36 8.89
N GLY A 334 -4.25 -19.79 9.67
CA GLY A 334 -3.37 -20.88 9.31
C GLY A 334 -4.14 -22.18 9.04
N GLU A 335 -5.07 -22.54 9.92
CA GLU A 335 -5.93 -23.73 9.72
C GLU A 335 -6.88 -23.59 8.52
N ILE A 336 -7.38 -22.40 8.21
CA ILE A 336 -8.14 -22.15 6.96
C ILE A 336 -7.29 -22.51 5.74
N ILE A 337 -6.02 -22.10 5.72
CA ILE A 337 -5.12 -22.39 4.59
C ILE A 337 -4.78 -23.88 4.52
N LEU A 338 -4.52 -24.52 5.67
CA LEU A 338 -4.16 -25.95 5.72
C LEU A 338 -5.31 -26.90 5.42
N SER A 339 -6.55 -26.51 5.72
CA SER A 339 -7.76 -27.32 5.49
C SER A 339 -8.40 -27.11 4.12
N ALA A 340 -7.93 -26.13 3.35
CA ALA A 340 -8.45 -25.85 2.02
C ALA A 340 -8.09 -26.95 1.01
N PRO A 341 -8.91 -27.14 -0.05
CA PRO A 341 -8.60 -28.08 -1.12
C PRO A 341 -7.23 -27.80 -1.76
N SER A 342 -6.56 -28.85 -2.22
CA SER A 342 -5.28 -28.74 -2.92
C SER A 342 -5.40 -27.80 -4.13
N GLY A 343 -4.42 -26.91 -4.30
CA GLY A 343 -4.42 -25.89 -5.36
C GLY A 343 -5.12 -24.57 -5.01
N THR A 344 -5.81 -24.48 -3.85
CA THR A 344 -6.44 -23.21 -3.41
C THR A 344 -5.40 -22.15 -3.05
N TYR A 345 -4.32 -22.56 -2.39
CA TYR A 345 -3.20 -21.70 -1.99
C TYR A 345 -1.89 -22.24 -2.57
N SER A 346 -0.89 -21.36 -2.73
CA SER A 346 0.40 -21.77 -3.25
C SER A 346 1.12 -22.73 -2.29
N GLU A 347 1.98 -23.59 -2.83
CA GLU A 347 2.73 -24.54 -2.02
C GLU A 347 3.67 -23.83 -1.02
N GLU A 348 4.19 -22.65 -1.39
CA GLU A 348 4.99 -21.81 -0.50
C GLU A 348 4.16 -21.27 0.68
N GLN A 349 2.91 -20.88 0.45
CA GLN A 349 2.01 -20.41 1.51
C GLN A 349 1.71 -21.53 2.50
N VAL A 350 1.38 -22.72 1.99
CA VAL A 350 1.13 -23.91 2.83
C VAL A 350 2.39 -24.28 3.61
N HIS A 351 3.55 -24.31 2.95
CA HIS A 351 4.83 -24.60 3.58
C HIS A 351 5.14 -23.60 4.70
N ALA A 352 4.99 -22.30 4.46
CA ALA A 352 5.30 -21.26 5.44
C ALA A 352 4.54 -21.44 6.77
N ILE A 353 3.30 -21.94 6.71
CA ILE A 353 2.48 -22.19 7.90
C ILE A 353 2.93 -23.47 8.61
N ARG A 354 3.17 -24.55 7.88
CA ARG A 354 3.65 -25.82 8.45
C ARG A 354 5.04 -25.66 9.09
N HIS A 355 5.94 -24.97 8.39
CA HIS A 355 7.31 -24.72 8.85
C HIS A 355 7.37 -23.95 10.17
N LYS A 356 6.49 -22.96 10.37
CA LYS A 356 6.40 -22.20 11.63
C LYS A 356 6.11 -23.07 12.85
N LYS A 357 5.35 -24.16 12.69
CA LYS A 357 5.06 -25.09 13.78
C LYS A 357 6.31 -25.89 14.21
N VAL A 358 7.35 -25.95 13.38
CA VAL A 358 8.54 -26.78 13.61
C VAL A 358 9.85 -25.98 13.78
N ILE A 359 9.88 -24.70 13.41
CA ILE A 359 11.09 -23.88 13.33
C ILE A 359 11.91 -23.81 14.64
N ASP A 360 11.26 -23.72 15.81
CA ASP A 360 11.95 -23.65 17.10
C ASP A 360 12.69 -24.96 17.43
N ARG A 361 12.11 -26.10 17.05
CA ARG A 361 12.74 -27.42 17.21
C ARG A 361 13.90 -27.58 16.24
N LEU A 362 13.77 -27.07 15.02
CA LEU A 362 14.85 -27.06 14.03
C LEU A 362 16.04 -26.23 14.50
N ALA A 363 15.80 -25.02 15.02
CA ALA A 363 16.84 -24.16 15.57
C ALA A 363 17.64 -24.87 16.68
N LYS A 364 16.96 -25.53 17.62
CA LYS A 364 17.60 -26.36 18.66
C LYS A 364 18.33 -27.57 18.07
N GLY A 365 17.78 -28.18 17.02
CA GLY A 365 18.40 -29.30 16.31
C GLY A 365 19.77 -28.93 15.73
N TRP A 366 19.85 -27.77 15.08
CA TRP A 366 21.12 -27.22 14.58
C TRP A 366 22.13 -26.93 15.71
N GLU A 367 21.66 -26.42 16.85
CA GLU A 367 22.50 -26.16 18.02
C GLU A 367 23.13 -27.46 18.56
N HIS A 368 22.32 -28.51 18.74
CA HIS A 368 22.79 -29.83 19.18
C HIS A 368 23.74 -30.48 18.16
N LEU A 369 23.43 -30.37 16.86
CA LEU A 369 24.33 -30.89 15.82
C LEU A 369 25.72 -30.24 15.90
N LYS A 370 25.78 -28.92 16.10
CA LYS A 370 27.04 -28.17 16.26
C LYS A 370 27.85 -28.66 17.46
N LYS A 371 27.19 -29.07 18.54
CA LYS A 371 27.80 -29.66 19.75
C LYS A 371 28.14 -31.15 19.59
N LYS A 372 27.85 -31.75 18.42
CA LYS A 372 27.96 -33.20 18.15
C LYS A 372 27.06 -34.07 19.04
N GLU A 373 25.97 -33.48 19.52
CA GLU A 373 24.94 -34.12 20.34
C GLU A 373 23.91 -34.82 19.42
N TYR A 374 24.36 -35.90 18.78
CA TYR A 374 23.61 -36.56 17.70
C TYR A 374 22.29 -37.17 18.16
N ALA A 375 22.25 -37.79 19.35
CA ALA A 375 21.02 -38.40 19.87
C ALA A 375 19.91 -37.35 20.14
N GLN A 376 20.31 -36.18 20.65
CA GLN A 376 19.41 -35.04 20.87
C GLN A 376 18.89 -34.49 19.54
N THR A 377 19.77 -34.38 18.54
CA THR A 377 19.41 -33.96 17.18
C THR A 377 18.38 -34.92 16.56
N GLU A 378 18.59 -36.25 16.68
CA GLU A 378 17.62 -37.26 16.20
C GLU A 378 16.29 -37.22 16.94
N GLY A 379 16.31 -36.93 18.25
CA GLY A 379 15.10 -36.72 19.04
C GLY A 379 14.26 -35.55 18.50
N LEU A 380 14.92 -34.42 18.22
CA LEU A 380 14.26 -33.24 17.67
C LEU A 380 13.76 -33.47 16.25
N LEU A 381 14.55 -34.10 15.37
CA LEU A 381 14.13 -34.44 14.01
C LEU A 381 12.91 -35.36 13.99
N ARG A 382 12.86 -36.38 14.85
CA ARG A 382 11.67 -37.23 14.99
C ARG A 382 10.42 -36.43 15.39
N SER A 383 10.58 -35.47 16.29
CA SER A 383 9.49 -34.57 16.67
C SER A 383 9.09 -33.62 15.56
N VAL A 384 10.03 -33.12 14.75
CA VAL A 384 9.70 -32.28 13.59
C VAL A 384 8.93 -33.09 12.54
N PHE A 385 9.43 -34.28 12.18
CA PHE A 385 8.82 -35.12 11.16
C PHE A 385 7.47 -35.72 11.56
N SER A 386 7.12 -35.77 12.86
CA SER A 386 5.76 -36.14 13.27
C SER A 386 4.73 -35.09 12.86
N ASP A 387 5.15 -33.83 12.74
CA ASP A 387 4.27 -32.70 12.50
C ASP A 387 4.37 -32.20 11.05
N TYR A 388 5.56 -32.30 10.44
CA TYR A 388 5.80 -31.93 9.06
C TYR A 388 6.95 -32.74 8.44
N ALA A 389 6.61 -33.88 7.84
CA ALA A 389 7.59 -34.83 7.29
C ALA A 389 8.33 -34.29 6.06
N GLU A 390 7.67 -33.41 5.29
CA GLU A 390 8.16 -32.86 4.03
C GLU A 390 8.98 -31.57 4.19
N ASP A 391 9.21 -31.10 5.42
CA ASP A 391 10.02 -29.91 5.69
C ASP A 391 11.45 -30.09 5.16
N ALA A 392 11.85 -29.33 4.14
CA ALA A 392 13.11 -29.53 3.46
C ALA A 392 14.31 -29.03 4.30
N GLU A 393 14.10 -28.08 5.22
CA GLU A 393 15.12 -27.71 6.21
C GLU A 393 15.38 -28.84 7.22
N ALA A 394 14.32 -29.49 7.73
CA ALA A 394 14.44 -30.66 8.59
C ALA A 394 15.15 -31.81 7.88
N LEU A 395 14.76 -32.06 6.63
CA LEU A 395 15.37 -33.06 5.76
C LEU A 395 16.84 -32.72 5.44
N PHE A 396 17.20 -31.45 5.30
CA PHE A 396 18.58 -31.00 5.18
C PHE A 396 19.38 -31.29 6.45
N LEU A 397 18.84 -30.96 7.63
CA LEU A 397 19.45 -31.27 8.93
C LEU A 397 19.67 -32.78 9.11
N ASP A 398 18.69 -33.60 8.73
CA ASP A 398 18.76 -35.06 8.76
C ASP A 398 19.86 -35.61 7.84
N ALA A 399 19.97 -35.13 6.60
CA ALA A 399 21.04 -35.52 5.68
C ALA A 399 22.43 -35.12 6.20
N ARG A 400 22.55 -33.90 6.76
CA ARG A 400 23.81 -33.42 7.34
C ARG A 400 24.21 -34.23 8.58
N LEU A 401 23.27 -34.57 9.44
CA LEU A 401 23.50 -35.44 10.58
C LEU A 401 23.97 -36.83 10.14
N HIS A 402 23.31 -37.42 9.14
CA HIS A 402 23.66 -38.75 8.64
C HIS A 402 25.09 -38.80 8.10
N TRP A 403 25.48 -37.80 7.32
CA TRP A 403 26.87 -37.63 6.87
C TRP A 403 27.84 -37.57 8.07
N LEU A 404 27.59 -36.69 9.05
CA LEU A 404 28.50 -36.53 10.18
C LEU A 404 28.60 -37.76 11.09
N LYS A 405 27.54 -38.57 11.20
CA LYS A 405 27.54 -39.83 11.95
C LYS A 405 28.32 -40.94 11.25
N THR A 406 28.17 -41.05 9.93
CA THR A 406 28.84 -42.07 9.13
C THR A 406 30.28 -41.70 8.79
N GLY A 407 30.61 -40.40 8.81
CA GLY A 407 31.86 -39.88 8.30
C GLY A 407 32.01 -40.05 6.78
N SER A 408 30.91 -40.34 6.06
CA SER A 408 30.91 -40.59 4.63
C SER A 408 30.11 -39.50 3.88
N PRO A 409 30.77 -38.68 3.05
CA PRO A 409 30.06 -37.75 2.16
C PRO A 409 29.13 -38.49 1.18
N GLU A 410 29.47 -39.70 0.75
CA GLU A 410 28.64 -40.54 -0.13
C GLU A 410 27.29 -40.88 0.51
N GLU A 411 27.28 -41.31 1.77
CA GLU A 411 26.04 -41.58 2.50
C GLU A 411 25.25 -40.29 2.75
N GLY A 412 25.94 -39.16 2.92
CA GLY A 412 25.33 -37.83 2.94
C GLY A 412 24.57 -37.50 1.66
N VAL A 413 25.18 -37.72 0.49
CA VAL A 413 24.55 -37.52 -0.83
C VAL A 413 23.33 -38.41 -0.98
N LYS A 414 23.45 -39.72 -0.73
CA LYS A 414 22.32 -40.68 -0.84
C LYS A 414 21.15 -40.24 0.04
N ARG A 415 21.43 -39.79 1.26
CA ARG A 415 20.40 -39.32 2.19
C ARG A 415 19.74 -38.03 1.68
N ALA A 416 20.53 -37.06 1.21
CA ALA A 416 20.02 -35.81 0.67
C ALA A 416 19.18 -36.01 -0.61
N GLU A 417 19.60 -36.87 -1.52
CA GLU A 417 18.85 -37.22 -2.73
C GLU A 417 17.52 -37.87 -2.41
N LYS A 418 17.51 -38.84 -1.47
CA LYS A 418 16.27 -39.46 -0.99
C LYS A 418 15.33 -38.41 -0.38
N ASN A 419 15.89 -37.50 0.41
CA ASN A 419 15.15 -36.45 1.08
C ASN A 419 14.54 -35.43 0.10
N LEU A 420 15.23 -35.11 -1.01
CA LEU A 420 14.68 -34.24 -2.07
C LEU A 420 13.43 -34.81 -2.74
N LEU A 421 13.25 -36.14 -2.76
CA LEU A 421 12.05 -36.76 -3.36
C LEU A 421 10.77 -36.51 -2.55
N THR A 422 10.91 -36.27 -1.25
CA THR A 422 9.78 -36.06 -0.33
C THR A 422 9.67 -34.60 0.12
N ALA A 423 10.68 -33.78 -0.14
CA ALA A 423 10.69 -32.37 0.23
C ALA A 423 9.50 -31.62 -0.38
N ALA A 424 8.84 -30.80 0.43
CA ALA A 424 7.73 -29.97 0.01
C ALA A 424 8.18 -29.05 -1.13
N GLN A 425 7.40 -29.02 -2.20
CA GLN A 425 7.81 -28.33 -3.42
C GLN A 425 7.97 -26.82 -3.21
N GLY A 426 7.09 -26.21 -2.39
CA GLY A 426 7.16 -24.81 -1.97
C GLY A 426 8.26 -24.45 -0.94
N ASP A 427 9.01 -25.43 -0.41
CA ASP A 427 10.17 -25.17 0.44
C ASP A 427 11.43 -24.93 -0.42
N LEU A 428 11.45 -23.81 -1.13
CA LEU A 428 12.55 -23.48 -2.04
C LEU A 428 13.88 -23.34 -1.29
N ALA A 429 13.86 -22.75 -0.09
CA ALA A 429 15.06 -22.51 0.71
C ALA A 429 15.69 -23.81 1.23
N GLY A 430 14.90 -24.70 1.84
CA GLY A 430 15.37 -25.99 2.33
C GLY A 430 15.82 -26.92 1.20
N ARG A 431 15.11 -26.91 0.05
CA ARG A 431 15.54 -27.64 -1.16
C ARG A 431 16.85 -27.10 -1.73
N GLY A 432 17.03 -25.78 -1.74
CA GLY A 432 18.29 -25.14 -2.11
C GLY A 432 19.45 -25.62 -1.22
N ARG A 433 19.23 -25.71 0.10
CA ARG A 433 20.23 -26.23 1.05
C ARG A 433 20.54 -27.71 0.84
N LEU A 434 19.56 -28.55 0.51
CA LEU A 434 19.77 -29.96 0.16
C LEU A 434 20.64 -30.10 -1.10
N HIS A 435 20.35 -29.34 -2.16
CA HIS A 435 21.19 -29.33 -3.36
C HIS A 435 22.61 -28.84 -3.04
N ASN A 436 22.75 -27.78 -2.24
CA ASN A 436 24.06 -27.30 -1.81
C ASN A 436 24.83 -28.37 -1.00
N LEU A 437 24.16 -29.12 -0.12
CA LEU A 437 24.76 -30.22 0.64
C LEU A 437 25.34 -31.29 -0.28
N ILE A 438 24.59 -31.69 -1.32
CA ILE A 438 25.04 -32.65 -2.32
C ILE A 438 26.29 -32.12 -3.04
N GLY A 439 26.27 -30.85 -3.47
CA GLY A 439 27.43 -30.21 -4.09
C GLY A 439 28.67 -30.24 -3.21
N CYS A 440 28.55 -29.86 -1.93
CA CYS A 440 29.65 -29.87 -0.97
C CYS A 440 30.18 -31.29 -0.70
N ALA A 441 29.31 -32.29 -0.61
CA ALA A 441 29.72 -33.67 -0.41
C ALA A 441 30.49 -34.21 -1.63
N LEU A 442 30.03 -33.91 -2.85
CA LEU A 442 30.73 -34.28 -4.08
C LEU A 442 32.09 -33.59 -4.22
N ASP A 443 32.20 -32.33 -3.82
CA ASP A 443 33.48 -31.61 -3.74
C ASP A 443 34.45 -32.27 -2.75
N GLU A 444 33.97 -32.66 -1.56
CA GLU A 444 34.79 -33.39 -0.57
C GLU A 444 35.28 -34.75 -1.09
N MET A 445 34.50 -35.39 -1.96
CA MET A 445 34.90 -36.61 -2.68
C MET A 445 35.83 -36.37 -3.88
N GLY A 446 36.13 -35.12 -4.23
CA GLY A 446 36.90 -34.74 -5.41
C GLY A 446 36.15 -34.86 -6.74
N LYS A 447 34.83 -35.08 -6.71
CA LYS A 447 33.96 -35.18 -7.89
C LYS A 447 33.48 -33.81 -8.33
N LEU A 448 34.43 -32.97 -8.74
CA LEU A 448 34.21 -31.55 -8.97
C LEU A 448 33.17 -31.27 -10.06
N GLU A 449 33.24 -31.95 -11.20
CA GLU A 449 32.28 -31.77 -12.29
C GLU A 449 30.86 -32.23 -11.92
N GLU A 450 30.74 -33.32 -11.17
CA GLU A 450 29.45 -33.83 -10.67
C GLU A 450 28.79 -32.86 -9.67
N SER A 451 29.59 -32.02 -8.98
CA SER A 451 29.05 -31.06 -8.01
C SER A 451 28.34 -29.85 -8.65
N ILE A 452 28.69 -29.50 -9.90
CA ILE A 452 28.21 -28.29 -10.59
C ILE A 452 26.68 -28.23 -10.69
N PRO A 453 25.97 -29.28 -11.18
CA PRO A 453 24.51 -29.24 -11.31
C PRO A 453 23.80 -28.98 -9.99
N SER A 454 24.34 -29.51 -8.89
CA SER A 454 23.79 -29.35 -7.55
C SER A 454 23.91 -27.90 -7.07
N PHE A 455 25.08 -27.27 -7.22
CA PHE A 455 25.23 -25.85 -6.88
C PHE A 455 24.43 -24.94 -7.82
N GLN A 456 24.32 -25.27 -9.10
CA GLN A 456 23.45 -24.56 -10.04
C GLN A 456 21.99 -24.62 -9.59
N LYS A 457 21.51 -25.81 -9.19
CA LYS A 457 20.13 -25.97 -8.75
C LYS A 457 19.85 -25.22 -7.46
N ALA A 458 20.80 -25.20 -6.52
CA ALA A 458 20.70 -24.39 -5.31
C ALA A 458 20.58 -22.89 -5.64
N ALA A 459 21.40 -22.38 -6.56
CA ALA A 459 21.37 -20.99 -7.00
C ALA A 459 20.12 -20.62 -7.81
N GLU A 460 19.51 -21.58 -8.54
CA GLU A 460 18.23 -21.38 -9.23
C GLU A 460 17.07 -21.24 -8.23
N LEU A 461 17.02 -22.09 -7.20
CA LEU A 461 15.96 -22.07 -6.19
C LEU A 461 16.07 -20.85 -5.27
N CYS A 462 17.29 -20.43 -4.95
CA CYS A 462 17.58 -19.31 -4.06
C CYS A 462 18.49 -18.29 -4.75
N PRO A 463 17.98 -17.49 -5.69
CA PRO A 463 18.80 -16.58 -6.50
C PRO A 463 19.44 -15.44 -5.70
N GLN A 464 18.99 -15.18 -4.47
CA GLN A 464 19.54 -14.17 -3.57
C GLN A 464 20.62 -14.71 -2.63
N GLU A 465 20.81 -16.02 -2.56
CA GLU A 465 21.82 -16.64 -1.70
C GLU A 465 23.18 -16.59 -2.40
N SER A 466 24.03 -15.66 -1.98
CA SER A 466 25.33 -15.42 -2.61
C SER A 466 26.30 -16.59 -2.42
N MET A 467 26.14 -17.35 -1.33
CA MET A 467 26.95 -18.52 -1.00
C MET A 467 26.92 -19.58 -2.11
N TYR A 468 25.77 -19.85 -2.72
CA TYR A 468 25.66 -20.87 -3.77
C TYR A 468 26.41 -20.46 -5.05
N THR A 469 26.41 -19.15 -5.33
CA THR A 469 27.19 -18.59 -6.44
C THR A 469 28.69 -18.61 -6.12
N ALA A 470 29.07 -18.40 -4.86
CA ALA A 470 30.46 -18.52 -4.40
C ALA A 470 30.99 -19.96 -4.53
N ASN A 471 30.17 -20.96 -4.18
CA ASN A 471 30.52 -22.38 -4.35
C ASN A 471 30.75 -22.72 -5.82
N LEU A 472 29.92 -22.23 -6.75
CA LEU A 472 30.18 -22.37 -8.19
C LEU A 472 31.52 -21.76 -8.61
N ALA A 473 31.88 -20.59 -8.07
CA ALA A 473 33.16 -19.97 -8.35
C ALA A 473 34.34 -20.83 -7.87
N GLU A 474 34.25 -21.38 -6.65
CA GLU A 474 35.25 -22.25 -6.06
C GLU A 474 35.42 -23.56 -6.86
N ILE A 475 34.32 -24.21 -7.26
CA ILE A 475 34.41 -25.46 -8.04
C ILE A 475 35.05 -25.21 -9.40
N HIS A 476 34.65 -24.15 -10.13
CA HIS A 476 35.30 -23.80 -11.39
C HIS A 476 36.78 -23.44 -11.21
N TRP A 477 37.14 -22.85 -10.06
CA TRP A 477 38.54 -22.57 -9.73
C TRP A 477 39.35 -23.84 -9.52
N LYS A 478 38.83 -24.81 -8.75
CA LYS A 478 39.44 -26.14 -8.53
C LYS A 478 39.59 -26.93 -9.83
N LEU A 479 38.64 -26.78 -10.75
CA LEU A 479 38.68 -27.36 -12.11
C LEU A 479 39.68 -26.67 -13.06
N GLY A 480 40.24 -25.52 -12.67
CA GLY A 480 41.12 -24.72 -13.52
C GLY A 480 40.39 -23.88 -14.58
N ASP A 481 39.06 -23.86 -14.60
CA ASP A 481 38.25 -22.97 -15.44
C ASP A 481 38.25 -21.55 -14.85
N ARG A 482 39.38 -20.85 -15.04
CA ARG A 482 39.60 -19.50 -14.50
C ARG A 482 38.57 -18.49 -15.01
N ARG A 483 38.05 -18.68 -16.23
CA ARG A 483 37.05 -17.80 -16.84
C ARG A 483 35.72 -17.89 -16.10
N GLN A 484 35.19 -19.11 -15.90
CA GLN A 484 33.94 -19.28 -15.17
C GLN A 484 34.09 -18.94 -13.69
N ALA A 485 35.20 -19.32 -13.07
CA ALA A 485 35.51 -18.95 -11.70
C ALA A 485 35.45 -17.42 -11.50
N ALA A 486 36.10 -16.65 -12.39
CA ALA A 486 36.06 -15.19 -12.35
C ALA A 486 34.64 -14.62 -12.51
N ARG A 487 33.84 -15.21 -13.42
CA ARG A 487 32.46 -14.77 -13.67
C ARG A 487 31.59 -14.97 -12.44
N TYR A 488 31.60 -16.18 -11.87
CA TYR A 488 30.81 -16.49 -10.68
C TYR A 488 31.30 -15.73 -9.44
N ALA A 489 32.62 -15.58 -9.24
CA ALA A 489 33.17 -14.81 -8.13
C ALA A 489 32.74 -13.32 -8.19
N LYS A 490 32.77 -12.70 -9.39
CA LYS A 490 32.25 -11.34 -9.57
C LYS A 490 30.77 -11.24 -9.24
N LYS A 491 29.97 -12.22 -9.68
CA LYS A 491 28.53 -12.27 -9.37
C LYS A 491 28.30 -12.42 -7.87
N ALA A 492 28.92 -13.39 -7.21
CA ALA A 492 28.81 -13.61 -5.76
C ALA A 492 29.21 -12.35 -4.98
N LYS A 493 30.32 -11.70 -5.36
CA LYS A 493 30.77 -10.44 -4.76
C LYS A 493 29.77 -9.30 -4.94
N SER A 494 29.15 -9.18 -6.12
CA SER A 494 28.09 -8.17 -6.36
C SER A 494 26.83 -8.41 -5.53
N MET A 495 26.60 -9.65 -5.11
CA MET A 495 25.53 -10.04 -4.19
C MET A 495 25.94 -9.92 -2.71
N GLY A 496 27.14 -9.42 -2.43
CA GLY A 496 27.63 -9.17 -1.06
C GLY A 496 28.44 -10.30 -0.42
N ASP A 497 28.80 -11.36 -1.16
CA ASP A 497 29.70 -12.40 -0.65
C ASP A 497 31.08 -11.83 -0.30
N ARG A 498 31.64 -12.29 0.83
CA ARG A 498 32.95 -11.89 1.37
C ARG A 498 33.84 -13.09 1.69
N SER A 499 33.60 -14.23 1.05
CA SER A 499 34.40 -15.42 1.29
C SER A 499 35.85 -15.21 0.80
N PRO A 500 36.86 -15.71 1.51
CA PRO A 500 38.26 -15.56 1.10
C PRO A 500 38.53 -16.08 -0.31
N ILE A 501 37.88 -17.18 -0.71
CA ILE A 501 38.04 -17.77 -2.03
C ILE A 501 37.51 -16.86 -3.15
N VAL A 502 36.37 -16.19 -2.95
CA VAL A 502 35.84 -15.21 -3.92
C VAL A 502 36.77 -14.01 -4.05
N GLU A 503 37.36 -13.55 -2.95
CA GLU A 503 38.34 -12.47 -2.96
C GLU A 503 39.63 -12.86 -3.69
N GLU A 504 40.16 -14.05 -3.41
CA GLU A 504 41.35 -14.60 -4.07
C GLU A 504 41.13 -14.75 -5.58
N ILE A 505 40.03 -15.37 -6.00
CA ILE A 505 39.68 -15.54 -7.42
C ILE A 505 39.61 -14.17 -8.10
N CYS A 506 38.94 -13.19 -7.47
CA CYS A 506 38.84 -11.83 -8.00
C CYS A 506 40.19 -11.13 -8.09
N GLN A 507 41.09 -11.33 -7.12
CA GLN A 507 42.41 -10.70 -7.09
C GLN A 507 43.33 -11.26 -8.18
N VAL A 508 43.42 -12.58 -8.29
CA VAL A 508 44.28 -13.27 -9.26
C VAL A 508 43.81 -13.01 -10.70
N THR A 509 42.50 -12.93 -10.92
CA THR A 509 41.95 -12.68 -12.26
C THR A 509 42.03 -11.20 -12.67
N ARG A 510 42.17 -10.27 -11.72
CA ARG A 510 42.45 -8.85 -11.99
C ARG A 510 43.90 -8.59 -12.41
N THR A 511 44.86 -9.37 -11.88
CA THR A 511 46.29 -9.17 -12.16
C THR A 511 46.77 -9.86 -13.45
N ASN A 512 45.99 -10.78 -14.03
CA ASN A 512 46.33 -11.48 -15.27
C ASN A 512 45.16 -11.48 -16.30
N PRO A 513 44.90 -10.35 -17.00
CA PRO A 513 43.81 -10.24 -17.97
C PRO A 513 43.98 -11.07 -19.26
N LYS A 514 45.10 -11.78 -19.44
CA LYS A 514 45.35 -12.62 -20.64
C LYS A 514 44.77 -14.04 -20.56
N GLN A 515 44.11 -14.40 -19.45
CA GLN A 515 43.45 -15.70 -19.25
C GLN A 515 41.98 -15.58 -18.81
N SER A 516 41.39 -14.37 -18.89
CA SER A 516 40.02 -14.05 -18.44
C SER A 516 38.97 -14.11 -19.55
#